data_AF-A0A8I1ZKU5-F1
#
_entry.id   AF-A0A8I1ZKU5-F1
#
_cell.length_a   1.000
_cell.length_b   1.000
_cell.length_c   1.000
_cell.angle_alpha   90.00
_cell.angle_beta   90.00
_cell.angle_gamma   90.00
#
_symmetry.space_group_name_H-M   'P 1'
#
loop_
_entity.id
_entity.type
_entity.pdbx_description
1 polymer ?
#
loop_
_entity_poly.entity_id
_entity_poly.type
_entity_poly.pdbx_seq_one_letter_code
_entity_poly.pdbx_strand_id
1 'polypeptide(L)'
;MGQFEQTAQRLAAVIDEMRSQGGITADQIPEIIGKTTGETEGSVNCYPGTPGFACCDLAFFISLSTSAYTKGRGHLSCRQAMEKVVQHMQGVCFQNTRFAVLITDSWDPSAYDDWRWNIENINRHAGVEVYLISGRTVSRISI
;
A
#
# COMPACT_ATOMS: atom_id res chain seq x y z
N MET A 1 8.45 8.33 14.42
CA MET A 1 7.38 8.68 13.46
C MET A 1 7.81 8.17 12.09
N GLY A 2 6.93 7.53 11.34
CA GLY A 2 7.24 7.08 9.96
C GLY A 2 7.24 8.25 8.97
N GLN A 3 8.00 8.12 7.89
CA GLN A 3 8.08 9.17 6.87
C GLN A 3 6.71 9.40 6.21
N PHE A 4 5.91 8.36 6.06
CA PHE A 4 4.62 8.41 5.37
C PHE A 4 3.42 8.40 6.32
N GLU A 5 3.61 8.64 7.62
CA GLU A 5 2.55 8.53 8.63
C GLU A 5 1.41 9.53 8.40
N GLN A 6 1.73 10.78 8.08
CA GLN A 6 0.71 11.80 7.75
C GLN A 6 -0.01 11.47 6.44
N THR A 7 0.67 10.88 5.47
CA THR A 7 0.08 10.43 4.21
C THR A 7 -0.89 9.27 4.47
N ALA A 8 -0.49 8.31 5.28
CA ALA A 8 -1.33 7.19 5.69
C ALA A 8 -2.57 7.67 6.45
N GLN A 9 -2.44 8.66 7.34
CA GLN A 9 -3.58 9.29 8.05
C GLN A 9 -4.57 9.95 7.09
N ARG A 10 -4.07 10.71 6.10
CA ARG A 10 -4.93 11.32 5.07
C ARG A 10 -5.62 10.25 4.22
N LEU A 11 -4.90 9.20 3.82
CA LEU A 11 -5.47 8.08 3.08
C LEU A 11 -6.57 7.37 3.86
N ALA A 12 -6.34 7.09 5.15
CA ALA A 12 -7.35 6.49 6.02
C ALA A 12 -8.61 7.35 6.14
N ALA A 13 -8.46 8.68 6.22
CA ALA A 13 -9.60 9.60 6.24
C ALA A 13 -10.43 9.54 4.95
N VAL A 14 -9.78 9.54 3.78
CA VAL A 14 -10.46 9.42 2.48
C VAL A 14 -11.11 8.04 2.33
N ILE A 15 -10.41 6.97 2.73
CA ILE A 15 -10.93 5.61 2.66
C ILE A 15 -12.17 5.44 3.55
N ASP A 16 -12.16 6.01 4.75
CA ASP A 16 -13.29 5.98 5.68
C ASP A 16 -14.50 6.78 5.15
N GLU A 17 -14.27 7.92 4.50
CA GLU A 17 -15.33 8.67 3.83
C GLU A 17 -15.97 7.85 2.71
N MET A 18 -15.16 7.21 1.87
CA MET A 18 -15.65 6.36 0.77
C MET A 18 -16.38 5.11 1.29
N ARG A 19 -15.95 4.56 2.43
CA ARG A 19 -16.69 3.50 3.15
C ARG A 19 -18.12 3.92 3.45
N SER A 20 -18.36 5.17 3.88
CA SER A 20 -19.73 5.67 4.13
C SER A 20 -20.60 5.75 2.88
N GLN A 21 -19.98 5.73 1.69
CA GLN A 21 -20.62 5.79 0.38
C GLN A 21 -20.75 4.40 -0.29
N GLY A 22 -20.47 3.32 0.44
CA GLY A 22 -20.60 1.94 -0.05
C GLY A 22 -19.30 1.27 -0.46
N GLY A 23 -18.15 1.82 -0.04
CA GLY A 23 -16.82 1.24 -0.25
C GLY A 23 -16.16 1.64 -1.58
N ILE A 24 -14.94 1.18 -1.75
CA ILE A 24 -14.02 1.57 -2.83
C ILE A 24 -13.88 0.42 -3.81
N THR A 25 -13.87 0.68 -5.12
CA THR A 25 -13.49 -0.31 -6.13
C THR A 25 -11.98 -0.25 -6.38
N ALA A 26 -11.38 -1.38 -6.79
CA ALA A 26 -9.92 -1.48 -6.90
C ALA A 26 -9.32 -0.50 -7.93
N ASP A 27 -10.08 -0.15 -8.97
CA ASP A 27 -9.74 0.82 -10.01
C ASP A 27 -9.75 2.29 -9.52
N GLN A 28 -10.43 2.59 -8.41
CA GLN A 28 -10.42 3.93 -7.81
C GLN A 28 -9.17 4.21 -6.98
N ILE A 29 -8.42 3.16 -6.59
CA ILE A 29 -7.28 3.29 -5.67
C ILE A 29 -6.18 4.21 -6.22
N PRO A 30 -5.72 4.11 -7.48
CA PRO A 30 -4.71 5.02 -8.02
C PRO A 30 -5.12 6.50 -7.97
N GLU A 31 -6.39 6.80 -8.28
CA GLU A 31 -6.91 8.16 -8.23
C GLU A 31 -6.94 8.71 -6.79
N ILE A 32 -7.34 7.88 -5.82
CA ILE A 32 -7.32 8.23 -4.39
C ILE A 32 -5.90 8.53 -3.93
N ILE A 33 -4.93 7.70 -4.33
CA ILE A 33 -3.52 7.88 -3.99
C ILE A 33 -2.99 9.20 -4.57
N GLY A 34 -3.20 9.46 -5.86
CA GLY A 34 -2.79 10.71 -6.50
C GLY A 34 -3.38 11.94 -5.81
N LYS A 35 -4.69 11.95 -5.55
CA LYS A 35 -5.37 13.05 -4.84
C LYS A 35 -4.85 13.27 -3.42
N THR A 36 -4.50 12.21 -2.71
CA THR A 36 -4.11 12.29 -1.30
C THR A 36 -2.65 12.69 -1.11
N THR A 37 -1.78 12.19 -1.99
CA THR A 37 -0.34 12.44 -1.94
C THR A 37 0.04 13.75 -2.63
N GLY A 38 -0.77 14.23 -3.57
CA GLY A 38 -0.42 15.33 -4.47
C GLY A 38 0.51 14.91 -5.61
N GLU A 39 0.78 13.61 -5.73
CA GLU A 39 1.63 13.03 -6.76
C GLU A 39 0.90 13.01 -8.11
N THR A 40 1.62 13.36 -9.17
CA THR A 40 1.10 13.33 -10.54
C THR A 40 1.03 11.89 -11.06
N GLU A 41 0.20 11.66 -12.08
CA GLU A 41 0.16 10.35 -12.74
C GLU A 41 1.56 9.94 -13.22
N GLY A 42 2.00 8.74 -12.83
CA GLY A 42 3.32 8.22 -13.17
C GLY A 42 4.48 8.66 -12.26
N SER A 43 4.26 9.49 -11.23
CA SER A 43 5.32 9.79 -10.23
C SER A 43 5.37 8.80 -9.07
N VAL A 44 4.36 7.92 -8.94
CA VAL A 44 4.35 6.80 -7.99
C VAL A 44 3.87 5.51 -8.65
N ASN A 45 4.41 4.38 -8.21
CA ASN A 45 3.81 3.07 -8.53
C ASN A 45 2.66 2.78 -7.54
N CYS A 46 1.57 2.19 -8.00
CA CYS A 46 0.38 1.92 -7.17
C CYS A 46 -0.18 0.53 -7.44
N TYR A 47 -0.48 -0.20 -6.36
CA TYR A 47 -1.03 -1.56 -6.38
C TYR A 47 -2.25 -1.64 -5.45
N PRO A 48 -3.42 -2.12 -5.89
CA PRO A 48 -3.76 -2.40 -7.28
C PRO A 48 -3.75 -1.10 -8.10
N GLY A 49 -3.53 -1.26 -9.40
CA GLY A 49 -3.40 -0.15 -10.33
C GLY A 49 -2.90 -0.66 -11.68
N THR A 50 -2.91 0.22 -12.67
CA THR A 50 -2.33 -0.08 -13.97
C THR A 50 -0.81 -0.03 -13.86
N PRO A 51 -0.08 -1.10 -14.23
CA PRO A 51 1.37 -1.07 -14.27
C PRO A 51 1.86 0.06 -15.17
N GLY A 52 2.67 0.96 -14.62
CA GLY A 52 3.39 1.96 -15.41
C GLY A 52 4.57 1.34 -16.16
N PHE A 53 5.14 2.09 -17.11
CA PHE A 53 6.32 1.66 -17.87
C PHE A 53 7.65 1.88 -17.13
N ALA A 54 7.65 2.64 -16.03
CA ALA A 54 8.84 3.02 -15.29
C ALA A 54 8.70 2.72 -13.79
N CYS A 55 9.85 2.47 -13.15
CA CYS A 55 9.96 2.38 -11.70
C CYS A 55 10.05 3.79 -11.11
N CYS A 56 9.23 4.06 -10.11
CA CYS A 56 9.23 5.31 -9.37
C CYS A 56 10.02 5.13 -8.06
N ASP A 57 10.48 6.24 -7.48
CA ASP A 57 11.16 6.23 -6.17
C ASP A 57 10.24 5.75 -5.03
N LEU A 58 8.92 5.91 -5.18
CA LEU A 58 7.88 5.57 -4.21
C LEU A 58 6.83 4.64 -4.82
N ALA A 59 6.48 3.58 -4.07
CA ALA A 59 5.43 2.64 -4.42
C ALA A 59 4.41 2.47 -3.27
N PHE A 60 3.13 2.56 -3.60
CA PHE A 60 2.02 2.29 -2.68
C PHE A 60 1.40 0.92 -2.97
N PHE A 61 1.18 0.15 -1.91
CA PHE A 61 0.51 -1.15 -1.94
C PHE A 61 -0.70 -1.07 -1.00
N ILE A 62 -1.90 -1.15 -1.55
CA ILE A 62 -3.16 -0.93 -0.86
C ILE A 62 -3.89 -2.27 -0.78
N SER A 63 -3.99 -2.78 0.43
CA SER A 63 -4.70 -4.01 0.76
C SER A 63 -5.99 -3.69 1.51
N LEU A 64 -7.11 -3.76 0.82
CA LEU A 64 -8.44 -3.65 1.42
C LEU A 64 -9.15 -4.99 1.22
N SER A 65 -9.51 -5.66 2.30
CA SER A 65 -10.08 -7.02 2.24
C SER A 65 -11.35 -7.19 3.06
N THR A 66 -11.64 -6.26 3.96
CA THR A 66 -12.88 -6.22 4.73
C THR A 66 -13.99 -5.62 3.87
N SER A 67 -15.16 -6.28 3.87
CA SER A 67 -16.35 -5.86 3.10
C SER A 67 -16.83 -4.43 3.41
N ALA A 68 -16.46 -3.89 4.58
CA ALA A 68 -16.74 -2.50 4.93
C ALA A 68 -16.00 -1.48 4.06
N TYR A 69 -14.82 -1.82 3.52
CA TYR A 69 -14.01 -0.92 2.70
C TYR A 69 -14.08 -1.25 1.21
N THR A 70 -14.40 -2.49 0.85
CA THR A 70 -14.31 -2.98 -0.52
C THR A 70 -15.66 -2.98 -1.23
N LYS A 71 -15.65 -2.53 -2.48
CA LYS A 71 -16.70 -2.72 -3.47
C LYS A 71 -16.14 -3.46 -4.68
N GLY A 72 -16.86 -4.46 -5.18
CA GLY A 72 -16.44 -5.23 -6.36
C GLY A 72 -15.25 -6.18 -6.12
N ARG A 73 -14.55 -6.53 -7.20
CA ARG A 73 -13.40 -7.46 -7.22
C ARG A 73 -12.10 -6.71 -7.52
N GLY A 74 -10.96 -7.38 -7.35
CA GLY A 74 -9.64 -6.87 -7.74
C GLY A 74 -8.83 -6.22 -6.62
N HIS A 75 -9.39 -6.14 -5.42
CA HIS A 75 -8.65 -5.73 -4.23
C HIS A 75 -7.62 -6.78 -3.82
N LEU A 76 -6.53 -6.32 -3.20
CA LEU A 76 -5.47 -7.19 -2.71
C LEU A 76 -5.71 -7.58 -1.25
N SER A 77 -5.58 -8.87 -0.94
CA SER A 77 -5.38 -9.31 0.45
C SER A 77 -4.01 -8.88 0.97
N CYS A 78 -3.82 -8.90 2.29
CA CYS A 78 -2.55 -8.49 2.90
C CYS A 78 -1.39 -9.34 2.36
N ARG A 79 -1.61 -10.65 2.26
CA ARG A 79 -0.69 -11.61 1.64
C ARG A 79 -0.34 -11.27 0.20
N GLN A 80 -1.33 -10.95 -0.63
CA GLN A 80 -1.10 -10.56 -2.03
C GLN A 80 -0.33 -9.24 -2.12
N ALA A 81 -0.62 -8.28 -1.25
CA ALA A 81 0.07 -7.00 -1.24
C ALA A 81 1.54 -7.15 -0.79
N MET A 82 1.84 -7.99 0.20
CA MET A 82 3.22 -8.32 0.57
C MET A 82 3.99 -9.02 -0.55
N GLU A 83 3.35 -10.00 -1.21
CA GLU A 83 3.93 -10.64 -2.38
C GLU A 83 4.27 -9.61 -3.46
N LYS A 84 3.38 -8.62 -3.69
CA LYS A 84 3.63 -7.52 -4.62
C LYS A 84 4.77 -6.60 -4.18
N VAL A 85 4.89 -6.30 -2.89
CA VAL A 85 6.05 -5.56 -2.35
C VAL A 85 7.33 -6.31 -2.70
N VAL A 86 7.41 -7.61 -2.43
CA VAL A 86 8.59 -8.42 -2.71
C VAL A 86 8.89 -8.48 -4.22
N GLN A 87 7.89 -8.79 -5.05
CA GLN A 87 8.04 -8.84 -6.51
C GLN A 87 8.51 -7.51 -7.09
N HIS A 88 8.00 -6.39 -6.60
CA HIS A 88 8.37 -5.06 -7.07
C HIS A 88 9.79 -4.68 -6.63
N MET A 89 10.06 -4.79 -5.32
CA MET A 89 11.28 -4.28 -4.69
C MET A 89 12.50 -5.17 -4.91
N GLN A 90 12.32 -6.46 -5.19
CA GLN A 90 13.41 -7.40 -5.52
C GLN A 90 13.41 -7.82 -7.00
N GLY A 91 12.39 -7.44 -7.77
CA GLY A 91 12.30 -7.70 -9.19
C GLY A 91 12.72 -6.50 -10.03
N VAL A 92 11.83 -6.08 -10.93
CA VAL A 92 12.12 -5.08 -11.99
C VAL A 92 12.52 -3.71 -11.41
N CYS A 93 12.05 -3.36 -10.21
CA CYS A 93 12.31 -2.07 -9.59
C CYS A 93 13.34 -2.13 -8.44
N PHE A 94 14.11 -3.21 -8.36
CA PHE A 94 15.24 -3.33 -7.43
C PHE A 94 16.19 -2.13 -7.56
N GLN A 95 16.53 -1.52 -6.41
CA GLN A 95 17.35 -0.30 -6.28
C GLN A 95 16.82 0.98 -6.93
N ASN A 96 15.79 0.91 -7.77
CA ASN A 96 15.12 2.08 -8.32
C ASN A 96 14.08 2.62 -7.35
N THR A 97 13.21 1.76 -6.82
CA THR A 97 12.24 2.17 -5.80
C THR A 97 12.91 2.22 -4.43
N ARG A 98 12.87 3.38 -3.79
CA ARG A 98 13.50 3.67 -2.50
C ARG A 98 12.55 3.47 -1.33
N PHE A 99 11.25 3.61 -1.55
CA PHE A 99 10.23 3.47 -0.51
C PHE A 99 9.04 2.64 -0.98
N ALA A 100 8.65 1.67 -0.17
CA ALA A 100 7.41 0.91 -0.30
C ALA A 100 6.51 1.21 0.89
N VAL A 101 5.27 1.64 0.62
CA VAL A 101 4.26 1.91 1.65
C VAL A 101 3.10 0.94 1.48
N LEU A 102 2.94 0.03 2.44
CA LEU A 102 1.82 -0.90 2.51
C LEU A 102 0.75 -0.34 3.45
N ILE A 103 -0.42 -0.06 2.92
CA ILE A 103 -1.62 0.27 3.70
C ILE A 103 -2.52 -0.96 3.71
N THR A 104 -2.95 -1.41 4.89
CA THR A 104 -3.86 -2.56 5.00
C THR A 104 -4.96 -2.32 6.02
N ASP A 105 -6.15 -2.87 5.78
CA ASP A 105 -7.26 -2.90 6.74
C ASP A 105 -7.30 -4.18 7.58
N SER A 106 -6.50 -5.19 7.21
CA SER A 106 -6.50 -6.51 7.84
C SER A 106 -5.09 -7.09 7.79
N TRP A 107 -4.32 -6.90 8.86
CA TRP A 107 -2.96 -7.42 8.95
C TRP A 107 -2.93 -8.94 9.08
N ASP A 108 -2.13 -9.59 8.24
CA ASP A 108 -1.89 -11.04 8.28
C ASP A 108 -0.46 -11.33 8.80
N PRO A 109 -0.29 -11.64 10.09
CA PRO A 109 1.03 -11.91 10.66
C PRO A 109 1.68 -13.17 10.06
N SER A 110 0.88 -14.18 9.70
CA SER A 110 1.40 -15.40 9.06
C SER A 110 1.95 -15.10 7.67
N ALA A 111 1.30 -14.21 6.92
CA ALA A 111 1.84 -13.74 5.64
C ALA A 111 3.12 -12.93 5.81
N TYR A 112 3.23 -12.12 6.87
CA TYR A 112 4.48 -11.43 7.17
C TYR A 112 5.60 -12.41 7.48
N ASP A 113 5.35 -13.41 8.32
CA ASP A 113 6.37 -14.42 8.68
C ASP A 113 6.89 -15.16 7.44
N ASP A 114 6.02 -15.49 6.48
CA ASP A 114 6.41 -16.13 5.22
C ASP A 114 7.36 -15.25 4.37
N TRP A 115 7.19 -13.93 4.42
CA TRP A 115 7.96 -12.96 3.62
C TRP A 115 9.02 -12.19 4.42
N ARG A 116 9.16 -12.47 5.72
CA ARG A 116 9.97 -11.69 6.65
C ARG A 116 11.40 -11.50 6.18
N TRP A 117 12.06 -12.59 5.77
CA TRP A 117 13.44 -12.53 5.27
C TRP A 117 13.58 -11.68 4.00
N ASN A 118 12.59 -11.70 3.11
CA ASN A 118 12.59 -10.85 1.92
C ASN A 118 12.45 -9.37 2.31
N ILE A 119 11.53 -9.05 3.22
CA ILE A 119 11.29 -7.69 3.72
C ILE A 119 12.53 -7.16 4.45
N GLU A 120 13.14 -7.96 5.33
CA GLU A 120 14.39 -7.62 6.01
C GLU A 120 15.53 -7.35 5.02
N ASN A 121 15.62 -8.11 3.93
CA ASN A 121 16.61 -7.87 2.89
C ASN A 121 16.34 -6.55 2.14
N ILE A 122 15.08 -6.29 1.78
CA ILE A 122 14.68 -5.01 1.14
C ILE A 122 15.04 -3.82 2.04
N ASN A 123 14.77 -3.92 3.34
CA ASN A 123 15.06 -2.87 4.33
C ASN A 123 16.56 -2.52 4.46
N ARG A 124 17.46 -3.32 3.89
CA ARG A 124 18.91 -2.99 3.85
C ARG A 124 19.25 -1.90 2.84
N HIS A 125 18.37 -1.65 1.86
CA HIS A 125 18.66 -0.74 0.74
C HIS A 125 17.46 0.15 0.35
N ALA A 126 16.28 -0.07 0.92
CA ALA A 126 15.07 0.72 0.72
C ALA A 126 14.29 0.81 2.04
N GLY A 127 13.33 1.72 2.15
CA GLY A 127 12.42 1.79 3.30
C GLY A 127 11.11 1.07 3.03
N VAL A 128 10.69 0.15 3.91
CA VAL A 128 9.35 -0.41 3.90
C VAL A 128 8.58 0.10 5.12
N GLU A 129 7.44 0.75 4.89
CA GLU A 129 6.52 1.17 5.95
C GLU A 129 5.17 0.49 5.79
N VAL A 130 4.65 -0.05 6.89
CA VAL A 130 3.35 -0.72 6.93
C VAL A 130 2.42 0.00 7.90
N TYR A 131 1.20 0.26 7.44
CA TYR A 131 0.16 0.93 8.22
C TYR A 131 -1.12 0.11 8.21
N LEU A 132 -1.62 -0.20 9.40
CA LEU A 132 -2.94 -0.76 9.63
C LEU A 132 -3.95 0.38 9.79
N ILE A 133 -5.04 0.33 9.02
CA ILE A 133 -6.13 1.30 9.10
C ILE A 133 -7.36 0.67 9.76
N SER A 134 -8.01 1.44 10.63
CA SER A 134 -9.30 1.11 11.22
C SER A 134 -10.13 2.38 11.38
N GLY A 135 -11.09 2.56 10.49
CA GLY A 135 -11.77 3.83 10.25
C GLY A 135 -10.75 4.91 9.88
N ARG A 136 -10.79 6.03 10.60
CA ARG A 136 -9.81 7.14 10.45
C ARG A 136 -8.52 6.95 11.23
N THR A 137 -8.40 5.87 12.00
CA THR A 137 -7.23 5.61 12.83
C THR A 137 -6.18 4.85 12.04
N VAL A 138 -4.92 5.25 12.20
CA VAL A 138 -3.77 4.60 11.57
C VAL A 138 -2.80 4.14 12.64
N SER A 139 -2.37 2.88 12.56
CA SER A 139 -1.33 2.31 13.40
C SER A 139 -0.17 1.85 12.53
N ARG A 140 1.05 2.28 12.84
CA ARG A 140 2.24 1.76 12.18
C ARG A 140 2.56 0.37 12.71
N ILE A 141 2.83 -0.57 11.82
CA ILE A 141 3.34 -1.89 12.18
C ILE A 141 4.86 -1.85 12.14
N SER A 142 5.50 -2.37 13.18
CA SER A 142 6.96 -2.51 13.23
C SER A 142 7.32 -3.82 12.54
N ILE A 143 8.12 -3.73 11.48
CA ILE A 143 8.52 -4.85 10.61
C ILE A 143 10.01 -4.82 10.29
#